data_AF-H3AE87-F1
#
_entry.id   AF-H3AE87-F1
#
_cell.length_a   1.000
_cell.length_b   1.000
_cell.length_c   1.000
_cell.angle_alpha   90.00
_cell.angle_beta   90.00
_cell.angle_gamma   90.00
#
_symmetry.space_group_name_H-M   'P 1'
#
loop_
_entity.id
_entity.type
_entity.pdbx_description
1 polymer ?
#
loop_
_entity_poly.entity_id
_entity_poly.type
_entity_poly.pdbx_seq_one_letter_code
_entity_poly.pdbx_strand_id
1 'polypeptide(L)' 'MATFVCRVQFLDDTDPFNSTNFPEPTRPPSYTFREDIPLINQIAGIHRLLKAPHKV' A
#
# COMPACT_ATOMS: atom_id res chain seq x y z
N MET A 1 13.29 -16.61 9.45
CA MET A 1 12.53 -16.17 8.26
C MET A 1 12.87 -14.72 7.99
N ALA A 2 13.23 -14.36 6.76
CA ALA A 2 13.64 -12.99 6.43
C ALA A 2 12.40 -12.08 6.30
N THR A 3 12.52 -10.87 6.83
CA THR A 3 11.45 -9.87 6.82
C THR A 3 12.00 -8.56 6.30
N PHE A 4 11.22 -7.90 5.45
CA PHE A 4 11.56 -6.61 4.87
C PHE A 4 10.60 -5.53 5.38
N VAL A 5 11.13 -4.49 6.02
CA VAL A 5 10.32 -3.38 6.53
C VAL A 5 10.47 -2.19 5.59
N CYS A 6 9.36 -1.68 5.07
CA CYS A 6 9.36 -0.47 4.27
C CYS A 6 8.15 0.43 4.55
N ARG A 7 8.24 1.65 4.04
CA ARG A 7 7.17 2.64 4.11
C ARG A 7 6.21 2.44 2.95
N VAL A 8 4.91 2.48 3.22
CA VAL A 8 3.87 2.26 2.21
C VAL A 8 2.94 3.47 2.11
N GLN A 9 2.49 3.77 0.90
CA GLN A 9 1.51 4.79 0.56
C GLN A 9 0.69 4.27 -0.64
N PHE A 10 -0.42 4.92 -0.94
CA PHE A 10 -1.17 4.68 -2.16
C PHE A 10 -1.25 5.97 -2.99
N LEU A 11 -1.54 5.83 -4.28
CA LEU A 11 -1.87 6.93 -5.17
C LEU A 11 -3.32 6.73 -5.61
N ASP A 12 -4.18 7.73 -5.43
CA ASP A 12 -5.55 7.64 -5.94
C ASP A 12 -5.58 8.00 -7.43
N ASP A 13 -5.51 6.95 -8.25
CA ASP A 13 -5.60 6.95 -9.70
C ASP A 13 -6.93 6.36 -10.20
N THR A 14 -7.94 6.26 -9.33
CA THR A 14 -9.22 5.63 -9.66
C THR A 14 -10.00 6.36 -10.75
N ASP A 15 -9.88 7.68 -10.82
CA ASP A 15 -10.38 8.51 -11.91
C ASP A 15 -9.21 9.15 -12.70
N PRO A 16 -8.98 8.79 -13.97
CA PRO A 16 -7.88 9.33 -14.76
C PRO A 16 -7.97 10.83 -15.03
N PHE A 17 -9.15 11.45 -14.86
CA PHE A 17 -9.34 12.89 -15.03
C PHE A 17 -9.26 13.68 -13.72
N ASN A 18 -9.27 13.00 -12.57
CA ASN A 18 -9.22 13.59 -11.24
C ASN A 18 -8.22 12.85 -10.33
N SER A 19 -7.13 12.35 -10.91
CA SER A 19 -6.06 11.71 -10.14
C SER A 19 -5.24 12.75 -9.38
N THR A 20 -4.81 12.40 -8.17
CA THR A 20 -3.75 13.14 -7.46
C THR A 20 -2.39 12.56 -7.84
N ASN A 21 -1.37 13.42 -7.94
CA ASN A 21 0.02 12.97 -8.10
C ASN A 21 0.74 12.83 -6.75
N PHE A 22 0.07 13.16 -5.65
CA PHE A 22 0.65 13.09 -4.32
C PHE A 22 0.26 11.78 -3.65
N PRO A 23 1.23 10.95 -3.24
CA PRO A 23 0.94 9.72 -2.53
C PRO A 23 0.41 10.01 -1.12
N GLU A 24 -0.61 9.25 -0.71
CA GLU A 24 -1.29 9.37 0.58
C GLU A 24 -1.02 8.14 1.46
N PRO A 25 -0.87 8.30 2.80
CA PRO A 25 -0.84 9.56 3.56
C PRO A 25 0.53 10.23 3.52
N THR A 26 0.61 11.55 3.76
CA THR A 26 1.87 12.35 3.75
C THR A 26 2.96 11.79 4.67
N ARG A 27 2.57 11.10 5.75
CA ARG A 27 3.48 10.36 6.62
C ARG A 27 3.28 8.86 6.39
N PRO A 28 4.13 8.21 5.58
CA PRO A 28 3.96 6.81 5.24
C PRO A 28 4.05 5.92 6.50
N PRO A 29 3.06 5.07 6.78
CA PRO A 29 3.22 4.02 7.79
C PRO A 29 4.25 2.98 7.34
N SER A 30 4.89 2.33 8.31
CA SER A 30 5.76 1.18 8.08
C SER A 30 4.93 -0.10 7.96
N TYR A 31 5.27 -0.95 7.00
CA TYR A 31 4.71 -2.28 6.82
C TYR A 31 5.84 -3.31 6.77
N THR A 32 5.61 -4.47 7.39
CA THR A 32 6.58 -5.57 7.43
C THR A 32 6.14 -6.66 6.47
N PHE A 33 6.89 -6.82 5.39
CA PHE A 33 6.75 -7.91 4.44
C PHE A 33 7.49 -9.16 4.92
N ARG A 34 6.88 -10.29 4.61
CA ARG A 34 7.50 -11.60 4.72
C ARG A 34 8.02 -12.01 3.36
N GLU A 35 9.34 -12.23 3.25
CA GLU A 35 10.00 -12.59 2.00
C GLU A 35 9.62 -14.01 1.53
N ASP A 36 9.11 -14.84 2.44
CA ASP A 36 8.68 -16.21 2.18
C ASP A 36 7.23 -16.32 1.67
N ILE A 37 6.46 -15.22 1.65
CA ILE A 37 5.05 -15.20 1.25
C ILE A 37 4.88 -14.37 -0.04
N PRO A 38 4.08 -14.85 -1.03
CA PRO A 38 3.75 -14.06 -2.21
C PRO A 38 3.13 -12.70 -1.88
N LEU A 39 3.52 -11.64 -2.60
CA LEU A 39 3.03 -10.28 -2.35
C LEU A 39 1.50 -10.17 -2.43
N ILE A 40 0.86 -10.89 -3.37
CA ILE A 40 -0.60 -10.89 -3.53
C ILE A 40 -1.34 -11.27 -2.23
N ASN A 41 -0.77 -12.17 -1.43
CA ASN A 41 -1.34 -12.59 -0.15
C ASN A 41 -1.14 -11.55 0.97
N GLN A 42 -0.29 -10.55 0.75
CA GLN A 42 0.07 -9.50 1.71
C GLN A 42 -0.55 -8.13 1.35
N ILE A 43 -0.94 -7.90 0.08
CA ILE A 43 -1.51 -6.63 -0.40
C ILE A 43 -2.79 -6.24 0.35
N ALA A 44 -3.67 -7.21 0.66
CA ALA A 44 -4.89 -6.93 1.42
C ALA A 44 -4.61 -6.32 2.82
N GLY A 45 -3.48 -6.69 3.43
CA GLY A 45 -3.02 -6.10 4.70
C GLY A 45 -2.63 -4.63 4.54
N ILE A 46 -1.90 -4.32 3.46
CA ILE A 46 -1.51 -2.94 3.11
C ILE A 46 -2.73 -2.09 2.80
N HIS A 47 -3.66 -2.62 2.01
CA HIS A 47 -4.90 -1.93 1.66
C HIS A 47 -5.71 -1.54 2.90
N ARG A 48 -5.84 -2.46 3.87
CA ARG A 48 -6.50 -2.19 5.16
C ARG A 48 -5.74 -1.18 6.01
N LEU A 49 -4.41 -1.27 6.04
CA LEU A 49 -3.55 -0.33 6.79
C LEU A 49 -3.70 1.10 6.26
N LEU A 50 -3.66 1.26 4.93
CA LEU A 50 -3.75 2.54 4.26
C LEU A 50 -5.18 3.08 4.17
N LYS A 51 -6.19 2.22 4.36
CA LYS A 51 -7.61 2.54 4.09
C LYS A 51 -7.79 3.11 2.67
N ALA A 52 -7.07 2.52 1.72
CA ALA A 52 -7.07 3.00 0.34
C ALA A 52 -8.47 2.84 -0.28
N PRO A 53 -8.85 3.72 -1.24
CA PRO A 53 -10.15 3.66 -1.92
C PRO A 53 -10.21 2.61 -3.04
N HIS A 54 -9.07 1.99 -3.38
CA HIS A 54 -8.95 1.00 -4.46
C HIS A 54 -9.82 -0.24 -4.21
N LYS A 55 -10.11 -0.97 -5.29
CA LYS A 55 -10.73 -2.29 -5.18
C LYS A 55 -9.66 -3.32 -4.80
N VAL A 56 -9.99 -4.18 -3.84
CA VAL A 56 -9.16 -5.32 -3.41
C VAL A 56 -9.41 -6.51 -4.32
#